data_AF-R0HAY7-F1
#
_entry.id   AF-R0HAY7-F1
#
_cell.length_a   1.000
_cell.length_b   1.000
_cell.length_c   1.000
_cell.angle_alpha   90.00
_cell.angle_beta   90.00
_cell.angle_gamma   90.00
#
_symmetry.space_group_name_H-M   'P 1'
#
loop_
_entity.id
_entity.type
_entity.pdbx_description
1 polymer ?
#
loop_
_entity_poly.entity_id
_entity_poly.type
_entity_poly.pdbx_seq_one_letter_code
_entity_poly.pdbx_strand_id
1 'polypeptide(L)'
;MEDFRIDGDMIISKVLSHSDVDRRGNLLLPKSQMLSVFKKMNDVTTKSLKREYILGTGWTNLRKSLGLKEGDNIKLYWDYLNYKFIILNFEYNLIPESL
;
A
#
# COMPACT_ATOMS: atom_id res chain seq x y z
N MET A 1 -18.01 2.70 -13.87
CA MET A 1 -16.55 2.93 -13.80
C MET A 1 -15.92 2.05 -14.85
N GLU A 2 -14.93 2.55 -15.58
CA GLU A 2 -14.09 1.73 -16.46
C GLU A 2 -13.51 0.56 -15.66
N ASP A 3 -13.25 -0.55 -16.35
CA ASP A 3 -12.66 -1.76 -15.78
C ASP A 3 -11.23 -1.47 -15.28
N PHE A 4 -11.11 -1.05 -14.01
CA PHE A 4 -9.83 -0.69 -13.40
C PHE A 4 -9.02 -1.96 -13.13
N ARG A 5 -8.17 -2.31 -14.09
CA ARG A 5 -7.31 -3.48 -14.04
C ARG A 5 -5.94 -3.13 -13.49
N ILE A 6 -5.49 -3.88 -12.48
CA ILE A 6 -4.22 -3.64 -11.80
C ILE A 6 -3.37 -4.90 -11.67
N ASP A 7 -2.06 -4.71 -11.67
CA ASP A 7 -1.09 -5.77 -11.33
C ASP A 7 -1.18 -6.06 -9.84
N GLY A 8 -1.53 -7.30 -9.48
CA GLY A 8 -1.68 -7.75 -8.09
C GLY A 8 -0.39 -7.64 -7.28
N ASP A 9 0.78 -7.77 -7.91
CA ASP A 9 2.07 -7.66 -7.23
C ASP A 9 2.43 -6.23 -6.84
N MET A 10 1.73 -5.24 -7.40
CA MET A 10 1.84 -3.84 -7.01
C MET A 10 0.94 -3.50 -5.80
N ILE A 11 0.21 -4.47 -5.25
CA ILE A 11 -0.68 -4.30 -4.10
C ILE A 11 0.06 -4.58 -2.79
N ILE A 12 -0.08 -3.65 -1.84
CA ILE A 12 0.33 -3.79 -0.46
C ILE A 12 -0.93 -3.88 0.41
N SER A 13 -1.16 -5.04 1.05
CA SER A 13 -2.25 -5.30 1.99
C SER A 13 -1.73 -5.32 3.43
N LYS A 14 -2.40 -4.58 4.31
CA LYS A 14 -2.01 -4.45 5.70
C LYS A 14 -3.25 -4.52 6.60
N VAL A 15 -3.28 -5.54 7.46
CA VAL A 15 -4.18 -5.57 8.61
C VAL A 15 -3.64 -4.59 9.65
N LEU A 16 -4.45 -3.60 10.04
CA LEU A 16 -4.05 -2.54 10.95
C LEU A 16 -3.82 -3.10 12.36
N SER A 17 -2.62 -2.91 12.89
CA SER A 17 -2.28 -3.21 14.28
C SER A 17 -2.58 -2.03 15.21
N HIS A 18 -2.51 -2.25 16.52
CA HIS A 18 -2.58 -1.18 17.50
C HIS A 18 -1.68 0.02 17.18
N SER A 19 -0.41 -0.23 16.82
CA SER A 19 0.56 0.82 16.49
C SER A 19 0.20 1.61 15.23
N ASP A 20 -0.60 1.01 14.33
CA ASP A 20 -1.04 1.68 13.11
C ASP A 20 -2.19 2.65 13.37
N VAL A 21 -2.89 2.54 14.50
CA VAL A 21 -4.04 3.38 14.84
C VAL A 21 -3.81 4.27 16.06
N ASP A 22 -2.63 4.15 16.68
CA ASP A 22 -2.25 4.88 17.88
C ASP A 22 -2.02 6.38 17.62
N ARG A 23 -1.62 7.10 18.68
CA ARG A 23 -1.39 8.55 18.64
C ARG A 23 -0.11 8.95 17.89
N ARG A 24 0.80 8.02 17.59
CA ARG A 24 2.00 8.29 16.80
C ARG A 24 1.63 8.55 15.34
N GLY A 25 0.49 8.02 14.90
CA GLY A 25 -0.09 8.36 13.60
C GLY A 25 0.73 7.85 12.42
N ASN A 26 1.34 6.68 12.56
CA ASN A 26 2.13 6.02 11.52
C ASN A 26 1.47 4.73 11.08
N LEU A 27 1.45 4.45 9.77
CA LEU A 27 1.13 3.14 9.23
C LEU A 27 2.43 2.43 8.82
N LEU A 28 2.69 1.28 9.42
CA LEU A 28 3.83 0.41 9.10
C LEU A 28 3.46 -0.54 7.97
N LEU A 29 4.11 -0.37 6.82
CA LEU A 29 3.86 -1.19 5.63
C LEU A 29 4.63 -2.53 5.69
N PRO A 30 4.03 -3.65 5.27
CA PRO A 30 4.70 -4.95 5.22
C PRO A 30 5.95 -4.91 4.35
N LYS A 31 7.10 -5.20 4.98
CA LYS A 31 8.40 -5.15 4.30
C LYS A 31 8.46 -6.06 3.07
N SER A 32 7.95 -7.27 3.15
CA SER A 32 7.98 -8.24 2.05
C SER A 32 7.23 -7.72 0.81
N GLN A 33 6.04 -7.16 0.98
CA GLN A 33 5.26 -6.62 -0.13
C GLN A 33 5.87 -5.35 -0.69
N MET A 34 6.38 -4.43 0.15
CA MET A 34 7.15 -3.27 -0.32
C MET A 34 8.34 -3.68 -1.18
N LEU A 35 9.06 -4.74 -0.79
CA LEU A 35 10.17 -5.28 -1.57
C LEU A 35 9.71 -5.86 -2.91
N SER A 36 8.58 -6.56 -2.97
CA SER A 36 8.00 -7.04 -4.23
C SER A 36 7.66 -5.88 -5.17
N VAL A 37 7.00 -4.84 -4.65
CA VAL A 37 6.71 -3.62 -5.43
C VAL A 37 8.01 -3.01 -5.95
N PHE A 38 9.03 -2.82 -5.09
CA PHE A 38 10.31 -2.25 -5.52
C PHE A 38 11.06 -3.08 -6.55
N LYS A 39 10.99 -4.42 -6.48
CA LYS A 39 11.59 -5.29 -7.51
C LYS A 39 10.96 -5.09 -8.88
N LYS A 40 9.66 -4.77 -8.94
CA LYS A 40 8.96 -4.48 -10.19
C LYS A 40 9.12 -3.04 -10.65
N MET A 41 9.45 -2.11 -9.76
CA MET A 41 9.84 -0.76 -10.16
C MET A 41 11.23 -0.82 -10.82
N ASN A 42 11.31 -0.53 -12.12
CA ASN A 42 12.54 -0.65 -12.94
C ASN A 42 13.73 0.23 -12.51
N ASP A 43 13.63 1.03 -11.44
CA ASP A 43 14.67 2.00 -11.03
C ASP A 43 15.09 1.91 -9.54
N VAL A 44 14.63 0.92 -8.77
CA VAL A 44 15.05 0.81 -7.37
C VAL A 44 16.38 0.07 -7.29
N THR A 45 17.47 0.83 -7.35
CA THR A 45 18.78 0.34 -6.92
C THR A 45 18.69 -0.20 -5.49
N THR A 46 19.21 -1.41 -5.27
CA THR A 46 19.20 -2.18 -3.99
C THR A 46 19.82 -1.45 -2.78
N LYS A 47 20.31 -0.21 -2.96
CA LYS A 47 21.08 0.56 -1.96
C LYS A 47 20.25 1.26 -0.88
N SER A 48 18.92 1.26 -0.92
CA SER A 48 18.10 1.99 0.08
C SER A 48 16.99 1.16 0.74
N LEU A 49 17.19 -0.14 0.94
CA LEU A 49 16.23 -0.95 1.71
C LEU A 49 16.22 -0.46 3.17
N LYS A 50 15.17 0.28 3.55
CA LYS A 50 15.01 0.78 4.91
C LYS A 50 14.70 -0.37 5.86
N ARG A 51 15.00 -0.15 7.16
CA ARG A 51 14.55 -1.07 8.22
C ARG A 51 13.02 -1.16 8.25
N GLU A 52 12.36 -0.04 8.05
CA GLU A 52 10.90 0.12 8.10
C GLU A 52 10.40 1.04 6.97
N TYR A 53 9.19 0.76 6.49
CA TYR A 53 8.47 1.59 5.52
C TYR A 53 7.22 2.15 6.21
N ILE A 54 7.12 3.47 6.26
CA ILE A 54 6.11 4.18 7.06
C ILE A 54 5.36 5.18 6.19
N LEU A 55 4.03 5.16 6.28
CA LEU A 55 3.19 6.30 5.92
C LEU A 55 2.90 7.09 7.21
N GLY A 56 3.58 8.23 7.36
CA GLY A 56 3.46 9.09 8.54
C GLY A 56 2.45 10.21 8.34
N THR A 57 2.94 11.37 7.87
CA THR A 57 2.10 12.57 7.68
C THR A 57 0.84 12.28 6.86
N GLY A 58 -0.32 12.70 7.38
CA GLY A 58 -1.62 12.54 6.72
C GLY A 58 -2.33 11.22 7.01
N TRP A 59 -1.64 10.18 7.50
CA TRP A 59 -2.25 8.87 7.78
C TRP A 59 -3.39 8.97 8.79
N THR A 60 -3.22 9.71 9.90
CA THR A 60 -4.27 9.84 10.91
C THR A 60 -5.56 10.43 10.35
N ASN A 61 -5.47 11.43 9.48
CA ASN A 61 -6.64 12.07 8.88
C ASN A 61 -7.32 11.14 7.87
N LEU A 62 -6.52 10.49 7.02
CA LEU A 62 -6.99 9.51 6.04
C LEU A 62 -7.69 8.31 6.71
N ARG A 63 -7.06 7.75 7.75
CA ARG A 63 -7.62 6.65 8.53
C ARG A 63 -8.99 7.01 9.09
N LYS A 64 -9.12 8.21 9.67
CA LYS A 64 -10.39 8.73 10.20
C LYS A 64 -11.44 8.94 9.09
N SER A 65 -11.07 9.49 7.94
CA SER A 65 -12.02 9.70 6.83
C SER A 65 -12.55 8.39 6.25
N LEU A 66 -11.75 7.32 6.32
CA LEU A 66 -12.14 5.98 5.88
C LEU A 66 -12.79 5.13 6.99
N GLY A 67 -12.93 5.66 8.22
CA GLY A 67 -13.50 4.93 9.35
C GLY A 67 -12.68 3.72 9.82
N LEU A 68 -11.39 3.68 9.49
CA LEU A 68 -10.54 2.52 9.73
C LEU A 68 -10.11 2.39 11.20
N LYS A 69 -10.20 1.17 11.72
CA LYS A 69 -9.84 0.76 13.09
C LYS A 69 -8.86 -0.42 13.09
N GLU A 70 -8.33 -0.72 14.27
CA GLU A 70 -7.49 -1.91 14.48
C GLU A 70 -8.24 -3.17 14.02
N GLY A 71 -7.55 -4.04 13.30
CA GLY A 71 -8.09 -5.25 12.69
C GLY A 71 -8.64 -5.08 11.26
N ASP A 72 -8.90 -3.85 10.80
CA ASP A 72 -9.32 -3.63 9.41
C ASP A 72 -8.16 -3.88 8.44
N ASN A 73 -8.46 -4.29 7.21
CA ASN A 73 -7.45 -4.49 6.16
C ASN A 73 -7.49 -3.33 5.16
N ILE A 74 -6.39 -2.58 5.07
CA ILE A 74 -6.18 -1.57 4.02
C ILE A 74 -5.34 -2.15 2.89
N LYS A 75 -5.70 -1.79 1.66
CA LYS A 75 -4.93 -2.11 0.45
C LYS A 75 -4.49 -0.83 -0.25
N LEU A 76 -3.20 -0.77 -0.57
CA LEU A 76 -2.58 0.28 -1.36
C LEU A 76 -2.09 -0.32 -2.66
N TYR A 77 -2.26 0.39 -3.77
CA TYR A 77 -1.73 0.02 -5.07
C TYR A 77 -0.69 1.05 -5.50
N TRP A 78 0.48 0.60 -5.95
CA TRP A 78 1.45 1.47 -6.59
C TRP A 78 1.09 1.69 -8.06
N ASP A 79 0.64 2.90 -8.37
CA ASP A 79 0.44 3.37 -9.74
C ASP A 79 1.77 3.88 -10.30
N TYR A 80 2.50 2.99 -10.99
CA TYR A 80 3.81 3.28 -11.56
C TYR A 80 3.78 4.31 -12.70
N LEU A 81 2.63 4.50 -13.36
CA LEU A 81 2.49 5.49 -14.43
C LEU A 81 2.45 6.90 -13.86
N ASN A 82 1.78 7.07 -12.71
CA ASN A 82 1.62 8.37 -12.05
C ASN A 82 2.49 8.56 -10.81
N TYR A 83 3.36 7.58 -10.50
CA TYR A 83 4.26 7.58 -9.35
C TYR A 83 3.57 7.89 -8.00
N LYS A 84 2.40 7.28 -7.77
CA LYS A 84 1.58 7.53 -6.58
C LYS A 84 0.96 6.24 -6.02
N PHE A 85 0.65 6.24 -4.72
CA PHE A 85 -0.17 5.20 -4.13
C PHE A 85 -1.66 5.52 -4.25
N ILE A 86 -2.46 4.53 -4.62
CA ILE A 86 -3.92 4.58 -4.66
C ILE A 86 -4.46 3.67 -3.56
N ILE A 87 -5.45 4.13 -2.81
CA ILE A 87 -6.15 3.29 -1.83
C ILE A 87 -7.22 2.50 -2.57
N LEU A 88 -7.19 1.17 -2.44
CA LEU A 88 -8.16 0.29 -3.09
C LEU A 88 -9.39 0.13 -2.19
N ASN A 89 -10.22 1.17 -2.13
CA ASN A 89 -11.52 1.18 -1.43
C ASN A 89 -12.72 1.12 -2.38
N PHE A 90 -12.49 0.68 -3.62
CA PHE A 90 -13.48 0.53 -4.69
C PHE A 90 -13.24 -0.80 -5.42
N GLU A 91 -14.19 -1.22 -6.25
CA GLU A 91 -14.07 -2.47 -7.03
C GLU A 91 -12.98 -2.36 -8.10
N TYR A 92 -12.16 -3.39 -8.23
CA TYR A 92 -11.08 -3.48 -9.21
C TYR A 92 -10.91 -4.92 -9.68
N ASN A 93 -10.30 -5.10 -10.86
CA ASN A 93 -9.96 -6.41 -11.39
C ASN A 93 -8.44 -6.61 -11.39
N LEU A 94 -7.99 -7.83 -11.14
CA LEU A 94 -6.59 -8.18 -11.26
C LEU A 94 -6.26 -8.54 -12.71
N ILE A 95 -5.13 -8.05 -13.21
CA ILE A 95 -4.56 -8.56 -14.46
C ILE A 95 -4.15 -10.02 -14.20
N PRO A 96 -4.59 -10.98 -15.03
CA PRO A 96 -4.18 -12.38 -14.89
C PRO A 96 -2.66 -12.49 -14.93
N GLU A 97 -2.07 -13.30 -14.04
CA GLU A 97 -0.66 -13.66 -14.14
C GLU A 97 -0.44 -14.36 -15.49
N SER A 98 0.56 -13.90 -16.25
CA SER A 98 1.00 -14.60 -17.45
C SER A 98 1.62 -15.94 -17.02
N LEU A 99 0.97 -17.05 -17.38
CA LEU A 99 1.47 -18.42 -17.22
C LEU A 99 2.82 -18.65 -17.91
#